data_AF-A0A4Q5U1H9-F1
#
_entry.id   AF-A0A4Q5U1H9-F1
#
_cell.length_a   1.000
_cell.length_b   1.000
_cell.length_c   1.000
_cell.angle_alpha   90.00
_cell.angle_beta   90.00
_cell.angle_gamma   90.00
#
_symmetry.space_group_name_H-M   'P 1'
#
loop_
_entity.id
_entity.type
_entity.pdbx_description
1 polymer ?
#
loop_
_entity_poly.entity_id
_entity_poly.type
_entity_poly.pdbx_seq_one_letter_code
_entity_poly.pdbx_strand_id
1 'polypeptide(L)'
;MPAYSCDRKTGCHDYSCRQWAGLLSSFYKQRWIYYFDYLRDCMAKHKKPDQQAFEQTIRDWEWNWVNSRTSFPDQPHGNTMQQVQLLYRRYRPLVAD
;
A
#
# COMPACT_ATOMS: atom_id res chain seq x y z
N MET A 1 -31.94 6.65 9.84
CA MET A 1 -30.90 5.95 9.05
C MET A 1 -29.58 6.11 9.79
N PRO A 2 -28.98 5.07 10.38
CA PRO A 2 -27.65 5.20 10.95
C PRO A 2 -26.66 5.34 9.80
N ALA A 3 -25.84 6.39 9.83
CA ALA A 3 -24.71 6.50 8.93
C ALA A 3 -23.71 5.39 9.29
N TYR A 4 -23.52 4.41 8.39
CA TYR A 4 -22.41 3.48 8.49
C TYR A 4 -21.12 4.27 8.23
N SER A 5 -20.58 4.87 9.29
CA SER A 5 -19.25 5.46 9.29
C SER A 5 -18.24 4.35 9.03
N CYS A 6 -17.50 4.42 7.93
CA CYS A 6 -16.34 3.55 7.72
C CYS A 6 -15.28 3.88 8.77
N ASP A 7 -15.22 3.09 9.84
CA ASP A 7 -14.25 3.20 10.91
C ASP A 7 -13.17 2.10 10.82
N ARG A 8 -12.18 2.17 11.72
CA ARG A 8 -11.07 1.22 11.89
C ARG A 8 -11.50 -0.26 12.01
N LYS A 9 -12.76 -0.57 12.31
CA LYS A 9 -13.28 -1.92 12.59
C LYS A 9 -14.34 -2.40 11.59
N THR A 10 -14.79 -1.56 10.66
CA THR A 10 -15.86 -1.88 9.70
C THR A 10 -15.34 -2.49 8.39
N GLY A 11 -16.20 -3.24 7.70
CA GLY A 11 -15.86 -4.09 6.54
C GLY A 11 -15.62 -3.38 5.19
N CYS A 12 -15.34 -2.08 5.19
CA CYS A 12 -15.10 -1.30 3.96
C CYS A 12 -13.61 -1.17 3.61
N HIS A 13 -12.76 -2.06 4.15
CA HIS A 13 -11.32 -2.02 3.93
C HIS A 13 -11.00 -2.07 2.43
N ASP A 14 -10.26 -1.07 1.94
CA ASP A 14 -9.88 -0.89 0.53
C ASP A 14 -11.01 -0.80 -0.52
N TYR A 15 -12.30 -0.66 -0.13
CA TYR A 15 -13.42 -0.61 -1.09
C TYR A 15 -13.27 0.51 -2.14
N SER A 16 -12.81 1.68 -1.72
CA SER A 16 -12.60 2.85 -2.58
C SER A 16 -11.16 3.00 -3.06
N CYS A 17 -10.41 1.89 -3.21
CA CYS A 17 -9.02 1.92 -3.63
C CYS A 17 -8.81 2.67 -4.97
N ARG A 18 -7.73 3.46 -5.04
CA ARG A 18 -7.36 4.24 -6.23
C ARG A 18 -5.88 4.05 -6.53
N GLN A 19 -5.52 4.06 -7.80
CA GLN A 19 -4.12 4.04 -8.25
C GLN A 19 -3.60 5.47 -8.46
N TRP A 20 -3.80 6.34 -7.47
CA TRP A 20 -3.39 7.74 -7.55
C TRP A 20 -1.92 7.92 -7.17
N ALA A 21 -1.25 8.84 -7.87
CA ALA A 21 0.06 9.33 -7.44
C ALA A 21 -0.05 9.92 -6.02
N GLY A 22 1.01 9.82 -5.23
CA GLY A 22 0.93 10.09 -3.79
C GLY A 22 0.40 8.87 -3.03
N LEU A 23 -0.87 8.49 -3.22
CA LEU A 23 -1.50 7.36 -2.53
C LEU A 23 -0.75 6.04 -2.76
N LEU A 24 -0.36 5.74 -4.01
CA LEU A 24 0.42 4.54 -4.31
C LEU A 24 1.76 4.54 -3.58
N SER A 25 2.45 5.69 -3.53
CA SER A 25 3.78 5.81 -2.94
C SER A 25 3.79 5.87 -1.42
N SER A 26 2.81 6.53 -0.79
CA SER A 26 2.80 6.80 0.65
C SER A 26 1.88 5.86 1.44
N PHE A 27 0.91 5.21 0.79
CA PHE A 27 0.00 4.25 1.44
C PHE A 27 0.29 2.81 1.00
N TYR A 28 -0.03 2.46 -0.25
CA TYR A 28 0.01 1.07 -0.71
C TYR A 28 1.44 0.50 -0.75
N LYS A 29 2.41 1.25 -1.26
CA LYS A 29 3.82 0.83 -1.25
C LYS A 29 4.31 0.56 0.17
N GLN A 30 3.94 1.41 1.13
CA GLN A 30 4.39 1.28 2.51
C GLN A 30 3.80 0.04 3.20
N ARG A 31 2.54 -0.33 2.87
CA ARG A 31 1.95 -1.60 3.32
C ARG A 31 2.76 -2.82 2.87
N TRP A 32 3.15 -2.84 1.59
CA TRP A 32 4.00 -3.92 1.06
C TRP A 32 5.37 -3.96 1.75
N ILE A 33 6.00 -2.81 1.99
CA ILE A 33 7.26 -2.74 2.73
C ILE A 33 7.09 -3.34 4.13
N TYR A 34 6.10 -2.90 4.91
CA TYR A 34 5.86 -3.46 6.24
C TYR A 34 5.62 -4.97 6.23
N TYR A 35 4.88 -5.46 5.24
CA TYR A 35 4.61 -6.89 5.13
C TYR A 35 5.88 -7.70 4.83
N PHE A 36 6.68 -7.28 3.85
CA PHE A 36 7.93 -7.96 3.54
C PHE A 36 8.96 -7.84 4.67
N ASP A 37 9.02 -6.71 5.37
CA ASP A 37 9.87 -6.53 6.55
C ASP A 37 9.47 -7.50 7.67
N TYR A 38 8.17 -7.60 7.93
CA TYR A 38 7.60 -8.52 8.90
C TYR A 38 7.92 -9.99 8.58
N LEU A 39 7.74 -10.40 7.32
CA LEU A 39 8.05 -11.76 6.89
C LEU A 39 9.55 -12.07 6.99
N ARG A 40 10.41 -11.11 6.63
CA ARG A 40 11.87 -11.26 6.78
C ARG A 40 12.27 -11.42 8.24
N ASP A 41 11.66 -10.65 9.14
CA ASP A 41 11.92 -10.76 10.58
C ASP A 41 11.46 -12.12 11.15
N CYS A 42 10.27 -12.58 10.76
CA CYS A 42 9.78 -13.91 11.15
C CYS A 42 10.73 -15.02 10.68
N MET A 43 11.20 -14.94 9.44
CA MET A 43 12.14 -15.90 8.86
C MET A 43 13.48 -15.90 9.61
N ALA A 44 14.05 -14.72 9.88
CA ALA A 44 15.30 -14.58 10.62
C ALA A 44 15.20 -15.13 12.05
N LYS A 45 14.01 -15.04 12.67
CA LYS A 45 13.73 -15.56 14.02
C LYS A 45 13.21 -16.99 14.03
N HIS A 46 13.15 -17.67 12.89
CA HIS A 46 12.54 -19.01 12.73
C HIS A 46 11.13 -19.12 13.33
N LYS A 47 10.37 -18.02 13.27
CA LYS A 47 9.00 -17.94 13.78
C LYS A 47 8.01 -18.01 12.62
N LYS A 48 6.88 -18.69 12.84
CA LYS A 48 5.75 -18.65 11.89
C LYS A 48 5.09 -17.26 11.93
N PRO A 49 4.81 -16.64 10.77
CA PRO A 49 4.03 -15.40 10.72
C PRO A 49 2.64 -15.57 11.36
N ASP A 50 2.29 -14.61 12.21
CA ASP A 50 0.96 -14.39 12.77
C ASP A 50 0.27 -13.26 11.98
N GLN A 51 -0.54 -13.69 11.01
CA GLN A 51 -1.24 -12.79 10.10
C GLN A 51 -2.22 -11.87 10.84
N GLN A 52 -2.90 -12.35 11.88
CA GLN A 52 -3.88 -11.56 12.61
C GLN A 52 -3.22 -10.44 13.41
N ALA A 53 -2.06 -10.72 14.03
CA ALA A 53 -1.27 -9.70 14.73
C ALA A 53 -0.71 -8.66 13.76
N PHE A 54 -0.24 -9.07 12.58
CA PHE A 54 0.20 -8.15 11.53
C PHE A 54 -0.95 -7.24 11.05
N GLU A 55 -2.13 -7.81 10.81
CA GLU A 55 -3.31 -7.06 10.37
C GLU A 55 -3.77 -6.00 11.38
N GLN A 56 -3.66 -6.29 12.68
CA GLN A 56 -3.94 -5.27 13.71
C GLN A 56 -2.90 -4.14 13.66
N THR A 57 -1.62 -4.50 13.55
CA THR A 57 -0.52 -3.53 13.47
C THR A 57 -0.66 -2.62 12.25
N ILE A 58 -0.97 -3.19 11.08
CA ILE A 58 -1.10 -2.39 9.85
C ILE A 58 -2.35 -1.50 9.89
N ARG A 59 -3.47 -1.96 10.46
CA ARG A 59 -4.68 -1.13 10.61
C ARG A 59 -4.46 0.11 11.48
N ASP A 60 -3.70 -0.04 12.57
CA ASP A 60 -3.37 1.10 13.42
C ASP A 60 -2.45 2.10 12.68
N TRP A 61 -1.50 1.60 11.89
CA TRP A 61 -0.69 2.45 11.02
C TRP A 61 -1.53 3.14 9.93
N GLU A 62 -2.43 2.41 9.26
CA GLU A 62 -3.33 2.95 8.24
C GLU A 62 -4.19 4.08 8.82
N TRP A 63 -4.72 3.89 10.03
CA TRP A 63 -5.50 4.92 10.73
C TRP A 63 -4.68 6.17 11.02
N ASN A 64 -3.43 6.03 11.45
CA ASN A 64 -2.54 7.17 11.66
C ASN A 64 -2.21 7.88 10.35
N TRP A 65 -2.00 7.13 9.26
CA TRP A 65 -1.77 7.70 7.93
C TRP A 65 -2.96 8.54 7.46
N VAL A 66 -4.19 8.03 7.61
CA VAL A 66 -5.44 8.75 7.24
C VAL A 66 -5.58 10.07 8.01
N ASN A 67 -5.13 10.09 9.27
CA ASN A 67 -5.18 11.29 10.11
C ASN A 67 -3.94 12.20 9.98
N SER A 68 -2.97 11.83 9.14
CA SER A 68 -1.77 12.65 8.90
C SER A 68 -2.05 13.81 7.95
N ARG A 69 -1.34 14.92 8.11
CA ARG A 69 -1.41 16.08 7.20
C ARG A 69 -0.19 16.08 6.29
N THR A 70 -0.30 15.37 5.17
CA THR A 70 0.74 15.32 4.14
C THR A 70 0.28 16.07 2.90
N SER A 71 1.11 16.95 2.35
CA SER A 71 0.86 17.60 1.07
C SER A 71 1.34 16.72 -0.09
N PHE A 72 0.56 16.69 -1.18
CA PHE A 72 0.92 16.00 -2.41
C PHE A 72 0.97 17.01 -3.56
N PRO A 73 1.89 16.86 -4.53
CA PRO A 73 1.92 17.71 -5.72
C PRO A 73 0.61 17.59 -6.50
N ASP A 74 0.11 18.73 -6.96
CA ASP A 74 -1.08 18.85 -7.81
C ASP A 74 -0.73 18.99 -9.30
N GLN A 75 0.54 19.29 -9.61
CA GLN A 75 1.05 19.35 -10.97
C GLN A 75 1.71 18.04 -11.40
N PRO A 76 1.43 17.54 -12.61
CA PRO A 76 2.10 16.36 -13.14
C PRO A 76 3.59 16.66 -13.40
N HIS A 77 4.43 15.64 -13.22
CA HIS A 77 5.87 15.73 -13.47
C HIS A 77 6.37 14.49 -14.21
N GLY A 78 7.31 14.71 -15.15
CA GLY A 78 7.95 13.64 -15.93
C GLY A 78 7.30 13.40 -17.31
N ASN A 79 7.81 12.39 -18.02
CA ASN A 79 7.34 12.03 -19.36
C ASN A 79 6.69 10.64 -19.35
N THR A 80 5.38 10.59 -19.59
CA THR A 80 4.58 9.35 -19.57
C THR A 80 5.10 8.31 -20.57
N MET A 81 5.46 8.72 -21.79
CA MET A 81 5.93 7.79 -22.82
C MET A 81 7.25 7.13 -22.43
N GLN A 82 8.17 7.90 -21.85
CA GLN A 82 9.44 7.35 -21.34
C GLN A 82 9.20 6.34 -20.21
N GLN A 83 8.30 6.66 -19.26
CA GLN A 83 7.98 5.75 -18.15
C GLN A 83 7.32 4.45 -18.63
N VAL A 84 6.37 4.54 -19.57
CA VAL A 84 5.71 3.36 -20.15
C VAL A 84 6.73 2.46 -20.85
N GLN A 85 7.63 3.03 -21.66
CA GLN A 85 8.67 2.25 -22.33
C GLN A 85 9.62 1.57 -21.34
N LEU A 86 10.01 2.27 -20.27
CA LEU A 86 10.87 1.72 -19.23
C LEU A 86 10.20 0.54 -18.50
N LEU A 87 8.95 0.72 -18.08
CA LEU A 87 8.18 -0.33 -17.40
C LEU A 87 7.95 -1.53 -18.32
N TYR A 88 7.57 -1.30 -19.57
CA TYR A 88 7.34 -2.37 -20.54
C TYR A 88 8.61 -3.19 -20.76
N ARG A 89 9.74 -2.54 -21.06
CA ARG A 89 11.02 -3.23 -21.29
C ARG A 89 11.47 -4.04 -20.08
N ARG A 90 11.23 -3.52 -18.86
CA ARG A 90 11.63 -4.18 -17.62
C ARG A 90 10.76 -5.38 -17.25
N TYR A 91 9.44 -5.22 -17.32
CA TYR A 91 8.50 -6.19 -16.76
C TYR A 91 7.87 -7.12 -17.80
N ARG A 92 7.76 -6.70 -19.08
CA ARG A 92 7.15 -7.56 -20.12
C ARG A 92 7.85 -8.91 -20.23
N PRO A 93 9.19 -9.02 -20.27
CA PRO A 93 9.85 -10.34 -20.41
C PRO A 93 9.66 -11.27 -19.20
N LEU A 94 9.31 -10.74 -18.02
CA LEU A 94 9.08 -11.53 -16.81
C LEU A 94 7.64 -12.05 -16.69
N VAL A 95 6.74 -11.50 -17.50
CA VAL A 95 5.29 -11.78 -17.47
C VAL A 95 4.80 -12.37 -18.80
N ALA A 96 5.57 -12.19 -19.87
CA ALA A 96 5.33 -12.84 -21.15
C ALA A 96 5.93 -14.25 -21.08
N ASP A 97 5.05 -15.27 -21.10
CA ASP A 97 5.41 -16.54 -21.72
C ASP A 97 5.67 -16.33 -23.23
#